data_AF-G6YEC6-F1
#
_entry.id   AF-G6YEC6-F1
#
_cell.length_a   1.000
_cell.length_b   1.000
_cell.length_c   1.000
_cell.angle_alpha   90.00
_cell.angle_beta   90.00
_cell.angle_gamma   90.00
#
_symmetry.space_group_name_H-M   'P 1'
#
loop_
_entity.id
_entity.type
_entity.pdbx_description
1 polymer ?
#
loop_
_entity_poly.entity_id
_entity_poly.type
_entity_poly.pdbx_seq_one_letter_code
_entity_poly.pdbx_strand_id
1 'polypeptide(L)' 'MRIAFSVLFLATQLTANAAMAQTAAEREACKADYEKFCTGVEQGGGRIIKCLNDHLSELTPECQKVVKANSPG' A
#
# COMPACT_ATOMS: atom_id res chain seq x y z
N MET A 1 -29.18 34.36 18.89
CA MET A 1 -28.60 33.11 19.41
C MET A 1 -28.29 32.14 18.25
N ARG A 2 -27.33 32.51 17.38
CA ARG A 2 -26.85 31.67 16.25
C ARG A 2 -25.32 31.67 16.20
N ILE A 3 -24.69 31.85 17.37
CA ILE A 3 -23.22 31.98 17.53
C ILE A 3 -22.75 31.08 18.70
N ALA A 4 -23.43 29.95 18.90
CA ALA A 4 -23.08 28.94 19.91
C ALA A 4 -23.10 27.50 19.38
N PHE A 5 -23.41 27.30 18.09
CA PHE A 5 -23.34 25.99 17.41
C PHE A 5 -22.08 25.82 16.57
N SER A 6 -21.24 26.86 16.44
CA SER A 6 -20.11 26.88 15.50
C SER A 6 -18.77 26.48 16.12
N VAL A 7 -18.70 26.24 17.43
CA VAL A 7 -17.42 25.98 18.14
C VAL A 7 -17.32 24.59 18.74
N LEU A 8 -18.39 23.77 18.67
CA LEU A 8 -18.39 22.40 19.20
C LEU A 8 -18.08 21.31 18.15
N PHE A 9 -17.87 21.67 16.88
CA PHE A 9 -17.65 20.72 15.77
C PHE A 9 -16.23 20.77 15.16
N LEU A 10 -15.30 21.53 15.75
CA LEU A 10 -13.93 21.68 15.23
C LEU A 10 -12.89 20.76 15.91
N ALA A 11 -13.29 19.82 16.76
CA ALA A 11 -12.36 19.03 17.58
C ALA A 11 -12.27 17.52 17.22
N THR A 12 -12.77 17.07 16.07
CA THR A 12 -12.78 15.62 15.72
C THR A 12 -12.00 15.24 14.46
N GLN A 13 -11.19 16.13 13.89
CA GLN A 13 -10.44 15.81 12.67
C GLN A 13 -8.93 15.64 12.98
N LEU A 14 -8.62 14.71 13.88
CA LEU A 14 -7.28 14.13 14.01
C LEU A 14 -7.33 12.63 13.63
N THR A 15 -8.08 12.29 12.57
CA THR A 15 -7.92 10.99 11.95
C THR A 15 -6.56 11.01 11.27
N ALA A 16 -5.58 10.35 11.88
CA ALA A 16 -4.33 10.02 11.23
C ALA A 16 -4.69 9.18 9.99
N ASN A 17 -4.86 9.84 8.85
CA ASN A 17 -4.94 9.19 7.56
C ASN A 17 -3.56 8.57 7.33
N ALA A 18 -3.36 7.35 7.83
CA ALA A 18 -2.36 6.44 7.33
C ALA A 18 -2.79 6.07 5.90
N ALA A 19 -2.59 7.00 4.96
CA ALA A 19 -2.44 6.66 3.57
C ALA A 19 -1.22 5.75 3.53
N MET A 20 -1.47 4.43 3.56
CA MET A 20 -0.45 3.39 3.50
C MET A 20 0.19 3.46 2.11
N ALA A 21 1.11 4.41 1.94
CA ALA A 21 2.06 4.35 0.87
C ALA A 21 3.04 3.24 1.23
N GLN A 22 3.16 2.27 0.32
CA GLN A 22 4.17 1.21 0.33
C GLN A 22 5.48 1.71 0.97
N THR A 23 5.77 1.22 2.17
CA THR A 23 6.95 1.60 2.92
C THR A 23 8.22 1.19 2.15
N ALA A 24 9.34 1.85 2.40
CA ALA A 24 10.62 1.45 1.81
C ALA A 24 10.96 -0.02 2.16
N ALA A 25 10.56 -0.47 3.35
CA ALA A 25 10.73 -1.85 3.80
C ALA A 25 9.92 -2.86 2.98
N GLU A 26 8.66 -2.55 2.66
CA GLU A 26 7.82 -3.41 1.81
C GLU A 26 8.39 -3.54 0.39
N ARG A 27 8.90 -2.45 -0.18
CA ARG A 27 9.56 -2.48 -1.49
C ARG A 27 10.84 -3.31 -1.47
N GLU A 28 11.65 -3.16 -0.42
CA GLU A 28 12.87 -3.95 -0.29
C GLU A 28 12.57 -5.45 -0.12
N ALA A 29 11.53 -5.79 0.65
CA ALA A 29 11.08 -7.17 0.81
C ALA A 29 10.69 -7.84 -0.51
N CYS A 30 10.20 -7.06 -1.49
CA CYS A 30 9.82 -7.56 -2.81
C CYS A 30 10.86 -7.33 -3.91
N LYS A 31 12.01 -6.71 -3.61
CA LYS A 31 12.96 -6.27 -4.64
C LYS A 31 13.52 -7.42 -5.48
N ALA A 32 13.99 -8.47 -4.82
CA ALA A 32 14.56 -9.64 -5.51
C ALA A 32 13.51 -10.36 -6.37
N ASP A 33 12.28 -10.48 -5.85
CA ASP A 33 11.17 -11.08 -6.59
C ASP A 33 10.74 -10.22 -7.79
N TYR A 34 10.69 -8.90 -7.61
CA TYR A 34 10.42 -7.96 -8.70
C TYR A 34 11.48 -8.08 -9.81
N GLU A 35 12.76 -8.11 -9.45
CA GLU A 35 13.86 -8.24 -10.42
C GLU A 35 13.77 -9.55 -11.21
N LYS A 36 13.31 -10.63 -10.57
CA LYS A 36 13.17 -11.96 -11.18
C LYS A 36 11.95 -12.11 -12.08
N PHE A 37 10.79 -11.58 -11.67
CA PHE A 37 9.51 -11.88 -12.32
C PHE A 37 8.90 -10.68 -13.06
N CYS A 38 9.16 -9.47 -12.59
CA CYS A 38 8.42 -8.27 -12.99
C CYS A 38 9.33 -7.17 -13.57
N THR A 39 10.53 -7.53 -14.02
CA THR A 39 11.47 -6.61 -14.66
C THR A 39 10.83 -6.03 -15.93
N GLY A 40 10.70 -4.71 -15.98
CA GLY A 40 10.08 -3.99 -17.11
C GLY A 40 8.61 -3.62 -16.90
N VAL A 41 8.00 -3.98 -15.77
CA VAL A 41 6.67 -3.48 -15.41
C VAL A 41 6.74 -1.98 -15.12
N GLU A 42 5.87 -1.21 -15.78
CA GLU A 42 5.79 0.24 -15.58
C GLU A 42 5.36 0.58 -14.14
N GLN A 43 6.14 1.43 -13.47
CA GLN A 43 5.88 1.83 -12.09
C GLN A 43 4.56 2.62 -11.98
N GLY A 44 3.90 2.55 -10.82
CA GLY A 44 2.65 3.27 -10.55
C GLY A 44 1.38 2.46 -10.81
N GLY A 45 0.24 2.98 -10.35
CA GLY A 45 -1.08 2.39 -10.57
C GLY A 45 -1.28 0.98 -10.01
N GLY A 46 -0.45 0.52 -9.07
CA GLY A 46 -0.52 -0.84 -8.51
C GLY A 46 -0.06 -1.96 -9.47
N ARG A 47 0.49 -1.63 -10.65
CA ARG A 47 0.89 -2.63 -11.67
C ARG A 47 1.94 -3.62 -11.16
N ILE A 48 2.90 -3.15 -10.38
CA ILE A 48 3.94 -4.01 -9.80
C ILE A 48 3.33 -5.02 -8.81
N ILE A 49 2.43 -4.57 -7.94
CA ILE A 49 1.73 -5.46 -7.00
C ILE A 49 0.89 -6.48 -7.75
N LYS A 50 0.22 -6.07 -8.84
CA LYS A 50 -0.50 -7.01 -9.70
C LYS A 50 0.43 -8.07 -10.29
N CYS A 51 1.55 -7.67 -10.88
CA CYS A 51 2.52 -8.62 -11.44
C CYS A 51 3.03 -9.61 -10.38
N LEU A 52 3.44 -9.09 -9.20
CA LEU A 52 3.88 -9.95 -8.10
C LEU A 52 2.75 -10.89 -7.64
N ASN A 53 1.50 -10.43 -7.59
CA ASN A 53 0.35 -11.26 -7.25
C ASN A 53 0.10 -12.39 -8.26
N ASP A 54 0.34 -12.17 -9.55
CA ASP A 54 0.23 -13.21 -10.57
C ASP A 54 1.29 -14.32 -10.37
N HIS A 55 2.39 -14.02 -9.67
CA HIS A 55 3.47 -14.95 -9.28
C HIS A 55 3.46 -15.32 -7.79
N LEU A 56 2.35 -15.11 -7.06
CA LEU A 56 2.34 -15.13 -5.58
C LEU A 56 2.97 -16.38 -4.96
N SER A 57 2.75 -17.57 -5.52
CA SER A 57 3.30 -18.84 -5.01
C SER A 57 4.82 -18.98 -5.20
N GLU A 58 5.41 -18.21 -6.12
CA GLU A 58 6.83 -18.27 -6.46
C GLU A 58 7.67 -17.20 -5.72
N LEU A 59 7.01 -16.23 -5.10
CA LEU A 59 7.66 -15.16 -4.35
C LEU A 59 8.25 -15.66 -3.03
N THR A 60 9.21 -14.89 -2.50
CA THR A 60 9.69 -15.06 -1.13
C THR A 60 8.56 -14.90 -0.09
N PRO A 61 8.63 -15.60 1.07
CA PRO A 61 7.63 -15.47 2.13
C PRO A 61 7.40 -14.03 2.60
N GLU A 62 8.45 -13.21 2.57
CA GLU A 62 8.43 -11.79 2.91
C GLU A 62 7.59 -11.01 1.89
N CYS A 63 7.90 -11.15 0.59
CA CYS A 63 7.14 -10.45 -0.44
C CYS A 63 5.68 -10.94 -0.54
N GLN A 64 5.42 -12.23 -0.31
CA GLN A 64 4.05 -12.74 -0.24
C GLN A 64 3.19 -12.02 0.80
N LYS A 65 3.74 -11.70 1.97
CA LYS A 65 3.02 -10.96 3.01
C LYS A 65 2.68 -9.55 2.52
N VAL A 66 3.63 -8.88 1.89
CA VAL A 66 3.44 -7.53 1.32
C VAL A 66 2.35 -7.55 0.25
N VAL A 67 2.43 -8.47 -0.71
CA VAL A 67 1.46 -8.57 -1.80
C VAL A 67 0.07 -8.89 -1.26
N LYS A 68 -0.07 -9.85 -0.33
CA LYS A 68 -1.36 -10.17 0.29
C LYS A 68 -1.97 -8.99 1.06
N ALA A 69 -1.14 -8.16 1.69
CA ALA A 69 -1.61 -6.97 2.42
C ALA A 69 -2.03 -5.82 1.49
N ASN A 70 -1.59 -5.84 0.22
CA ASN A 70 -1.71 -4.70 -0.69
C ASN A 70 -2.42 -5.01 -2.03
N SER A 71 -2.79 -6.27 -2.29
CA SER A 71 -3.49 -6.67 -3.51
C SER A 71 -5.01 -6.48 -3.33
N PRO A 72 -5.69 -5.70 -4.19
CA PRO A 72 -7.15 -5.68 -4.21
C PRO A 72 -7.61 -7.05 -4.72
N GLY A 73 -8.39 -7.76 -3.90
CA GLY A 73 -8.97 -9.06 -4.27
C GLY A 73 -9.84 -9.00 -5.51
#